data_AF-A0A5S4TIX1-F1
#
_entry.id   AF-A0A5S4TIX1-F1
#
_cell.length_a   1.000
_cell.length_b   1.000
_cell.length_c   1.000
_cell.angle_alpha   90.00
_cell.angle_beta   90.00
_cell.angle_gamma   90.00
#
_symmetry.space_group_name_H-M   'P 1'
#
loop_
_entity.id
_entity.type
_entity.pdbx_description
1 polymer ?
#
loop_
_entity_poly.entity_id
_entity_poly.type
_entity_poly.pdbx_seq_one_letter_code
_entity_poly.pdbx_strand_id
1 'polypeptide(L)'
;MENNKKVLKKMVFFVLVTFLGLTISQEVFAQQDPDPSQLHRSSLVKNLQNIYFLYEGDPVTHENVKSVDQLLSHDLIYNVSGPNYDKLKTELKNQEMATLFKDKNIDIYGVEYYHLCYLCENAERSACIYGGVTNHEGNHLEIPKKIVVKVSIDGIQSLSFDIETNKKMVTAQELDYKVRKYLTDNKQLYTNGPSKYETGYIKFIPKNKESFWFDFFPEPEFTQSKYLMIYKDNETLDSNTSQIEVYLTTK
;
A
#
# COMPACT_ATOMS: atom_id res chain seq x y z
N MET A 1 -26.65 55.79 12.98
CA MET A 1 -26.96 54.34 13.15
C MET A 1 -27.18 53.58 11.83
N GLU A 2 -27.29 54.27 10.68
CA GLU A 2 -27.59 53.65 9.37
C GLU A 2 -26.37 53.06 8.65
N ASN A 3 -25.17 53.66 8.81
CA ASN A 3 -23.94 53.18 8.15
C ASN A 3 -23.49 51.79 8.63
N ASN A 4 -23.68 51.47 9.91
CA ASN A 4 -23.25 50.18 10.47
C ASN A 4 -24.09 49.00 9.93
N LYS A 5 -25.36 49.22 9.58
CA LYS A 5 -26.22 48.18 8.97
C LYS A 5 -25.81 47.84 7.52
N LYS A 6 -25.29 48.82 6.77
CA LYS A 6 -24.81 48.63 5.39
C LYS A 6 -23.48 47.85 5.34
N VAL A 7 -22.57 48.12 6.27
CA VAL A 7 -21.30 47.39 6.41
C VAL A 7 -21.55 45.95 6.84
N LEU A 8 -22.45 45.73 7.82
CA LEU A 8 -22.78 44.38 8.30
C LEU A 8 -23.44 43.52 7.19
N LYS A 9 -24.33 44.10 6.37
CA LYS A 9 -24.92 43.40 5.21
C LYS A 9 -23.88 43.03 4.15
N LYS A 10 -22.90 43.89 3.88
CA LYS A 10 -21.80 43.58 2.94
C LYS A 10 -20.88 42.49 3.47
N MET A 11 -20.60 42.46 4.78
CA MET A 11 -19.78 41.43 5.41
C MET A 11 -20.48 40.07 5.42
N VAL A 12 -21.78 40.01 5.75
CA VAL A 12 -22.55 38.76 5.71
C VAL A 12 -22.69 38.21 4.29
N PHE A 13 -22.86 39.09 3.29
CA PHE A 13 -22.90 38.64 1.89
C PHE A 13 -21.55 38.08 1.41
N PHE A 14 -20.42 38.67 1.84
CA PHE A 14 -19.09 38.16 1.49
C PHE A 14 -18.79 36.81 2.16
N VAL A 15 -19.24 36.59 3.39
CA VAL A 15 -19.12 35.29 4.10
C VAL A 15 -20.02 34.21 3.49
N LEU A 16 -21.19 34.57 2.96
CA LEU A 16 -22.06 33.59 2.27
C LEU A 16 -21.54 33.20 0.89
N VAL A 17 -20.89 34.12 0.16
CA VAL A 17 -20.29 33.82 -1.15
C VAL A 17 -19.01 33.00 -1.02
N THR A 18 -18.23 33.17 0.04
CA THR A 18 -17.08 32.28 0.30
C THR A 18 -17.50 30.88 0.76
N PHE A 19 -18.66 30.73 1.40
CA PHE A 19 -19.17 29.40 1.78
C PHE A 19 -19.80 28.61 0.62
N LEU A 20 -20.13 29.25 -0.51
CA LEU A 20 -20.69 28.59 -1.69
C LEU A 20 -19.63 28.09 -2.70
N GLY A 21 -18.34 28.37 -2.46
CA GLY A 21 -17.27 28.17 -3.46
C GLY A 21 -16.39 26.93 -3.29
N LEU A 22 -16.63 26.05 -2.31
CA LEU A 22 -15.74 24.91 -2.02
C LEU A 22 -16.52 23.61 -1.81
N THR A 23 -17.29 23.22 -2.81
CA THR A 23 -17.54 21.80 -3.07
C THR A 23 -17.18 21.53 -4.52
N ILE A 24 -15.90 21.65 -4.84
CA ILE A 24 -15.38 20.83 -5.95
C ILE A 24 -15.41 19.42 -5.37
N SER A 25 -16.50 18.71 -5.61
CA SER A 25 -16.47 17.26 -5.56
C SER A 25 -15.30 16.86 -6.45
N GLN A 26 -14.21 16.41 -5.84
CA GLN A 26 -13.27 15.60 -6.58
C GLN A 26 -14.11 14.41 -7.02
N GLU A 27 -14.56 14.43 -8.28
CA GLU A 27 -14.85 13.20 -8.99
C GLU A 27 -13.51 12.47 -9.02
N VAL A 28 -13.25 11.74 -7.94
CA VAL A 28 -12.30 10.65 -7.98
C VAL A 28 -12.93 9.73 -9.03
N PHE A 29 -12.18 9.46 -10.09
CA PHE A 29 -12.58 8.54 -11.14
C PHE A 29 -11.94 7.20 -10.84
N ALA A 30 -12.75 6.15 -10.78
CA ALA A 30 -12.27 4.83 -10.47
C ALA A 30 -11.15 4.49 -11.43
N GLN A 31 -10.06 3.91 -10.91
CA GLN A 31 -8.99 3.48 -11.78
C GLN A 31 -9.59 2.46 -12.74
N GLN A 32 -9.67 2.84 -14.01
CA GLN A 32 -10.18 1.94 -15.04
C GLN A 32 -9.32 0.67 -15.03
N ASP A 33 -9.95 -0.48 -15.25
CA ASP A 33 -9.21 -1.72 -15.40
C ASP A 33 -8.12 -1.54 -16.45
N PRO A 34 -6.90 -2.07 -16.22
CA PRO A 34 -5.80 -1.83 -17.11
C PRO A 34 -6.12 -2.39 -18.49
N ASP A 35 -5.89 -1.59 -19.53
CA ASP A 35 -5.71 -2.14 -20.87
C ASP A 35 -4.49 -3.09 -20.82
N PRO A 36 -4.55 -4.29 -21.43
CA PRO A 36 -3.41 -5.20 -21.47
C PRO A 36 -2.09 -4.55 -21.92
N SER A 37 -2.13 -3.50 -22.74
CA SER A 37 -0.96 -2.72 -23.17
C SER A 37 -0.34 -1.84 -22.07
N GLN A 38 -1.06 -1.56 -20.99
CA GLN A 38 -0.58 -0.80 -19.83
C GLN A 38 0.17 -1.68 -18.83
N LEU A 39 0.00 -3.01 -18.90
CA LEU A 39 0.64 -3.94 -17.99
C LEU A 39 2.06 -4.25 -18.44
N HIS A 40 2.97 -4.31 -17.47
CA HIS A 40 4.32 -4.76 -17.74
C HIS A 40 4.36 -6.27 -18.04
N ARG A 41 5.31 -6.63 -18.90
CA ARG A 41 5.50 -8.00 -19.38
C ARG A 41 6.69 -8.64 -18.68
N SER A 42 6.46 -9.76 -18.00
CA SER A 42 7.49 -10.49 -17.27
C SER A 42 8.65 -10.95 -18.16
N SER A 43 8.38 -11.26 -19.44
CA SER A 43 9.40 -11.60 -20.44
C SER A 43 10.43 -10.50 -20.70
N LEU A 44 10.11 -9.24 -20.41
CA LEU A 44 10.99 -8.10 -20.62
C LEU A 44 11.79 -7.71 -19.37
N VAL A 45 11.45 -8.28 -18.21
CA VAL A 45 12.08 -7.94 -16.93
C VAL A 45 13.45 -8.63 -16.83
N LYS A 46 14.52 -7.85 -16.75
CA LYS A 46 15.90 -8.37 -16.79
C LYS A 46 16.29 -9.20 -15.57
N ASN A 47 15.73 -8.91 -14.39
CA ASN A 47 16.09 -9.60 -13.14
C ASN A 47 14.87 -9.83 -12.24
N LEU A 48 13.96 -10.71 -12.69
CA LEU A 48 12.73 -11.03 -11.98
C LEU A 48 12.99 -11.70 -10.61
N GLN A 49 14.15 -12.35 -10.45
CA GLN A 49 14.59 -12.94 -9.18
C GLN A 49 14.59 -11.92 -8.03
N ASN A 50 14.88 -10.64 -8.31
CA ASN A 50 14.83 -9.60 -7.29
C ASN A 50 13.41 -9.37 -6.74
N ILE A 51 12.35 -9.65 -7.50
CA ILE A 51 10.96 -9.61 -7.00
C ILE A 51 10.59 -10.90 -6.30
N TYR A 52 11.07 -12.04 -6.80
CA TYR A 52 10.88 -13.32 -6.12
C TYR A 52 11.30 -13.24 -4.64
N PHE A 53 12.48 -12.69 -4.36
CA PHE A 53 12.96 -12.53 -2.97
C PHE A 53 12.11 -11.60 -2.10
N LEU A 54 11.33 -10.68 -2.68
CA LEU A 54 10.43 -9.81 -1.91
C LEU A 54 9.20 -10.56 -1.38
N TYR A 55 8.76 -11.62 -2.07
CA TYR A 55 7.51 -12.32 -1.76
C TYR A 55 7.71 -13.81 -1.41
N GLU A 56 8.92 -14.34 -1.56
CA GLU A 56 9.34 -15.63 -1.00
C GLU A 56 9.52 -15.52 0.53
N GLY A 57 10.27 -14.52 0.98
CA GLY A 57 10.61 -14.32 2.40
C GLY A 57 9.44 -13.82 3.24
N ASP A 58 9.59 -13.89 4.56
CA ASP A 58 8.62 -13.37 5.53
C ASP A 58 8.51 -11.84 5.46
N PRO A 59 7.34 -11.25 5.78
CA PRO A 59 7.17 -9.81 5.77
C PRO A 59 7.70 -9.18 7.06
N VAL A 60 7.96 -7.88 7.02
CA VAL A 60 8.08 -7.08 8.26
C VAL A 60 6.77 -7.11 8.99
N THR A 61 6.79 -7.52 10.27
CA THR A 61 5.65 -7.42 11.19
C THR A 61 6.11 -6.91 12.54
N HIS A 62 5.49 -5.83 13.02
CA HIS A 62 5.69 -5.31 14.37
C HIS A 62 4.36 -4.74 14.88
N GLU A 63 3.99 -5.03 16.12
CA GLU A 63 2.72 -4.56 16.69
C GLU A 63 2.98 -3.62 17.88
N ASN A 64 2.08 -2.66 18.05
CA ASN A 64 2.10 -1.69 19.16
C ASN A 64 3.45 -0.97 19.33
N VAL A 65 4.04 -0.51 18.22
CA VAL A 65 5.31 0.20 18.20
C VAL A 65 5.11 1.69 17.97
N LYS A 66 6.14 2.48 18.27
CA LYS A 66 6.13 3.93 18.15
C LYS A 66 7.38 4.41 17.42
N SER A 67 7.23 5.44 16.60
CA SER A 67 8.34 6.10 15.94
C SER A 67 9.30 6.68 16.97
N VAL A 68 10.60 6.54 16.74
CA VAL A 68 11.66 7.09 17.59
C VAL A 68 12.37 8.27 16.96
N ASP A 69 12.33 8.37 15.62
CA ASP A 69 13.05 9.41 14.87
C ASP A 69 12.45 9.60 13.46
N GLN A 70 12.98 10.56 12.71
CA GLN A 70 12.70 10.81 11.29
C GLN A 70 14.00 11.21 10.58
N LEU A 71 14.19 10.75 9.34
CA LEU A 71 15.27 11.24 8.47
C LEU A 71 14.76 12.41 7.62
N LEU A 72 13.62 12.23 6.98
CA LEU A 72 12.94 13.25 6.17
C LEU A 72 11.55 13.54 6.76
N SER A 73 10.95 14.66 6.34
CA SER A 73 9.65 15.09 6.86
C SER A 73 8.51 14.10 6.60
N HIS A 74 8.68 13.18 5.64
CA HIS A 74 7.68 12.22 5.19
C HIS A 74 8.06 10.76 5.51
N ASP A 75 9.05 10.51 6.39
CA ASP A 75 9.35 9.17 6.89
C ASP A 75 9.29 9.08 8.41
N LEU A 76 9.24 7.86 8.91
CA LEU A 76 9.27 7.53 10.34
C LEU A 76 10.25 6.37 10.55
N ILE A 77 11.07 6.47 11.60
CA ILE A 77 12.05 5.46 12.00
C ILE A 77 11.58 4.78 13.28
N TYR A 78 11.75 3.46 13.35
CA TYR A 78 11.36 2.62 14.48
C TYR A 78 12.55 1.81 14.98
N ASN A 79 12.70 1.71 16.31
CA ASN A 79 13.65 0.81 16.95
C ASN A 79 13.01 -0.58 17.08
N VAL A 80 12.97 -1.29 15.96
CA VAL A 80 12.43 -2.64 15.84
C VAL A 80 13.43 -3.50 15.07
N SER A 81 13.55 -4.77 15.45
CA SER A 81 14.55 -5.66 14.87
C SER A 81 13.90 -6.81 14.11
N GLY A 82 14.50 -7.15 12.97
CA GLY A 82 14.21 -8.36 12.21
C GLY A 82 15.48 -9.18 12.00
N PRO A 83 15.45 -10.19 11.12
CA PRO A 83 16.62 -11.03 10.86
C PRO A 83 17.87 -10.24 10.44
N ASN A 84 17.68 -9.22 9.59
CA ASN A 84 18.78 -8.46 8.96
C ASN A 84 18.75 -6.95 9.24
N TYR A 85 18.00 -6.50 10.24
CA TYR A 85 17.93 -5.09 10.62
C TYR A 85 17.69 -4.91 12.12
N ASP A 86 18.20 -3.82 12.68
CA ASP A 86 17.95 -3.37 14.05
C ASP A 86 17.13 -2.06 14.11
N LYS A 87 16.99 -1.39 12.95
CA LYS A 87 16.12 -0.25 12.73
C LYS A 87 15.37 -0.39 11.43
N LEU A 88 14.15 0.12 11.44
CA LEU A 88 13.25 0.11 10.30
C LEU A 88 12.81 1.54 9.97
N LYS A 89 12.96 1.95 8.71
CA LYS A 89 12.37 3.19 8.17
C LYS A 89 11.13 2.85 7.36
N THR A 90 10.02 3.53 7.61
CA THR A 90 8.91 3.59 6.64
C THR A 90 8.83 4.95 6.00
N GLU A 91 8.78 4.99 4.68
CA GLU A 91 8.54 6.21 3.92
C GLU A 91 7.06 6.31 3.51
N LEU A 92 6.48 7.48 3.75
CA LEU A 92 5.08 7.79 3.51
C LEU A 92 4.96 8.84 2.41
N LYS A 93 3.77 8.97 1.83
CA LYS A 93 3.48 9.85 0.70
C LYS A 93 3.94 11.29 0.92
N ASN A 94 3.74 11.82 2.13
CA ASN A 94 4.00 13.21 2.46
C ASN A 94 4.13 13.41 3.99
N GLN A 95 4.50 14.65 4.36
CA GLN A 95 4.68 15.04 5.76
C GLN A 95 3.39 14.99 6.58
N GLU A 96 2.24 15.30 5.97
CA GLU A 96 0.95 15.25 6.66
C GLU A 96 0.68 13.83 7.16
N MET A 97 0.87 12.83 6.29
CA MET A 97 0.71 11.42 6.63
C MET A 97 1.72 10.96 7.70
N ALA A 98 2.99 11.36 7.59
CA ALA A 98 3.98 11.05 8.64
C ALA A 98 3.58 11.65 9.99
N THR A 99 3.02 12.86 10.00
CA THR A 99 2.55 13.53 11.22
C THR A 99 1.36 12.80 11.85
N LEU A 100 0.47 12.18 11.06
CA LEU A 100 -0.66 11.40 11.58
C LEU A 100 -0.23 10.20 12.43
N PHE A 101 0.86 9.54 12.04
CA PHE A 101 1.37 8.32 12.71
C PHE A 101 2.52 8.58 13.69
N LYS A 102 3.14 9.75 13.63
CA LYS A 102 4.21 10.14 14.56
C LYS A 102 3.73 10.06 16.01
N ASP A 103 4.55 9.44 16.85
CA ASP A 103 4.33 9.23 18.29
C ASP A 103 3.06 8.43 18.66
N LYS A 104 2.39 7.81 17.67
CA LYS A 104 1.25 6.91 17.87
C LYS A 104 1.72 5.47 18.05
N ASN A 105 0.91 4.71 18.77
CA ASN A 105 1.05 3.26 18.82
C ASN A 105 0.44 2.68 17.55
N ILE A 106 1.26 2.03 16.74
CA ILE A 106 0.89 1.50 15.43
C ILE A 106 1.32 0.04 15.28
N ASP A 107 0.72 -0.63 14.31
CA ASP A 107 1.19 -1.89 13.77
C ASP A 107 1.82 -1.64 12.39
N ILE A 108 2.89 -2.37 12.12
CA ILE A 108 3.63 -2.37 10.88
C ILE A 108 3.45 -3.73 10.20
N TYR A 109 3.04 -3.71 8.94
CA TYR A 109 3.09 -4.87 8.05
C TYR A 109 3.58 -4.39 6.68
N GLY A 110 4.73 -4.88 6.22
CA GLY A 110 5.30 -4.40 4.97
C GLY A 110 6.32 -5.34 4.35
N VAL A 111 6.75 -4.99 3.13
CA VAL A 111 7.77 -5.71 2.37
C VAL A 111 9.04 -4.88 2.41
N GLU A 112 10.10 -5.40 3.03
CA GLU A 112 11.34 -4.66 3.16
C GLU A 112 12.26 -4.74 1.96
N TYR A 113 13.11 -3.72 1.84
CA TYR A 113 14.26 -3.70 0.96
C TYR A 113 15.49 -3.15 1.69
N TYR A 114 16.67 -3.57 1.25
CA TYR A 114 17.95 -3.22 1.86
C TYR A 114 18.81 -2.37 0.90
N HIS A 115 18.85 -2.72 -0.38
CA HIS A 115 19.58 -1.95 -1.39
C HIS A 115 18.90 -0.59 -1.61
N LEU A 116 19.67 0.50 -1.51
CA LEU A 116 19.17 1.89 -1.52
C LEU A 116 18.31 2.26 -0.30
N CYS A 117 18.39 1.49 0.79
CA CYS A 117 17.85 1.92 2.08
C CYS A 117 18.90 2.79 2.80
N TYR A 118 18.55 4.05 3.03
CA TYR A 118 19.39 5.01 3.74
C TYR A 118 18.72 5.40 5.06
N LEU A 119 19.46 5.25 6.16
CA LEU A 119 19.13 5.66 7.52
C LEU A 119 20.28 6.55 8.05
N CYS A 120 20.01 7.44 9.01
CA CYS A 120 21.05 8.29 9.61
C CYS A 120 22.22 7.46 10.18
N GLU A 121 23.39 8.10 10.30
CA GLU A 121 24.63 7.49 10.82
C GLU A 121 24.40 6.74 12.15
N ASN A 122 25.07 5.58 12.30
CA ASN A 122 25.05 4.63 13.44
C ASN A 122 24.02 3.47 13.42
N ALA A 123 23.38 3.16 12.29
CA ALA A 123 22.65 1.90 12.14
C ALA A 123 23.59 0.83 11.54
N GLU A 124 23.91 -0.21 12.30
CA GLU A 124 24.74 -1.32 11.80
C GLU A 124 23.99 -2.16 10.75
N ARG A 125 22.67 -2.29 10.91
CA ARG A 125 21.80 -3.06 10.00
C ARG A 125 20.44 -2.39 9.82
N SER A 126 20.13 -1.99 8.59
CA SER A 126 19.01 -1.11 8.25
C SER A 126 18.08 -1.75 7.23
N ALA A 127 16.77 -1.66 7.45
CA ALA A 127 15.75 -2.00 6.46
C ALA A 127 14.79 -0.84 6.23
N CYS A 128 14.27 -0.77 5.01
CA CYS A 128 13.30 0.24 4.61
C CYS A 128 12.05 -0.43 4.05
N ILE A 129 10.89 0.18 4.32
CA ILE A 129 9.60 -0.14 3.72
C ILE A 129 8.94 1.16 3.22
N TYR A 130 7.88 1.03 2.42
CA TYR A 130 6.97 2.13 2.11
C TYR A 130 5.60 1.83 2.70
N GLY A 131 4.99 2.81 3.38
CA GLY A 131 3.68 2.65 4.02
C GLY A 131 3.66 1.54 5.09
N GLY A 132 2.65 0.68 5.02
CA GLY A 132 2.53 -0.49 5.89
C GLY A 132 2.12 -0.19 7.34
N VAL A 133 1.59 1.00 7.64
CA VAL A 133 1.27 1.42 9.02
C VAL A 133 -0.24 1.52 9.25
N THR A 134 -0.70 1.00 10.40
CA THR A 134 -2.07 1.15 10.89
C THR A 134 -2.08 1.47 12.37
N ASN A 135 -3.06 2.21 12.88
CA ASN A 135 -3.21 2.40 14.32
C ASN A 135 -3.39 1.04 15.02
N HIS A 136 -2.73 0.86 16.16
CA HIS A 136 -2.88 -0.34 16.99
C HIS A 136 -4.23 -0.31 17.72
N GLU A 137 -4.47 0.77 18.47
CA GLU A 137 -5.64 0.89 19.33
C GLU A 137 -6.95 0.88 18.53
N GLY A 138 -7.88 0.01 18.94
CA GLY A 138 -9.21 -0.10 18.35
C GLY A 138 -9.26 -0.76 16.96
N ASN A 139 -8.13 -1.13 16.36
CA ASN A 139 -8.06 -1.69 15.01
C ASN A 139 -8.00 -3.22 14.96
N HIS A 140 -7.83 -3.91 16.10
CA HIS A 140 -7.77 -5.38 16.15
C HIS A 140 -9.17 -6.03 16.20
N LEU A 141 -9.23 -7.24 15.65
CA LEU A 141 -10.37 -8.16 15.65
C LEU A 141 -10.03 -9.35 16.55
N GLU A 142 -10.97 -9.76 17.41
CA GLU A 142 -10.80 -10.96 18.24
C GLU A 142 -10.69 -12.25 17.41
N ILE A 143 -11.40 -12.28 16.27
CA ILE A 143 -11.37 -13.40 15.32
C ILE A 143 -10.80 -12.87 14.01
N PRO A 144 -9.72 -13.46 13.49
CA PRO A 144 -9.16 -13.09 12.19
C PRO A 144 -10.22 -13.14 11.09
N LYS A 145 -10.22 -12.10 10.26
CA LYS A 145 -11.12 -12.00 9.12
C LYS A 145 -10.51 -12.71 7.92
N LYS A 146 -11.25 -13.69 7.38
CA LYS A 146 -10.98 -14.29 6.07
C LYS A 146 -11.48 -13.40 4.95
N ILE A 147 -10.63 -13.19 3.95
CA ILE A 147 -10.92 -12.45 2.73
C ILE A 147 -10.67 -13.40 1.56
N VAL A 148 -11.71 -13.62 0.76
CA VAL A 148 -11.64 -14.48 -0.44
C VAL A 148 -10.99 -13.70 -1.57
N VAL A 149 -9.97 -14.29 -2.18
CA VAL A 149 -9.28 -13.80 -3.36
C VAL A 149 -9.73 -14.63 -4.56
N LYS A 150 -10.27 -13.97 -5.59
CA LYS A 150 -10.63 -14.63 -6.85
C LYS A 150 -9.52 -14.41 -7.88
N VAL A 151 -9.15 -15.46 -8.60
CA VAL A 151 -8.08 -15.38 -9.61
C VAL A 151 -8.61 -15.82 -10.97
N SER A 152 -8.47 -14.94 -11.94
CA SER A 152 -8.75 -15.19 -13.36
C SER A 152 -7.45 -15.36 -14.13
N ILE A 153 -7.35 -16.40 -14.93
CA ILE A 153 -6.21 -16.66 -15.83
C ILE A 153 -6.76 -16.67 -17.25
N ASP A 154 -6.18 -15.85 -18.12
CA ASP A 154 -6.60 -15.69 -19.52
C ASP A 154 -8.11 -15.39 -19.67
N GLY A 155 -8.64 -14.57 -18.74
CA GLY A 155 -10.05 -14.18 -18.70
C GLY A 155 -11.00 -15.23 -18.08
N ILE A 156 -10.50 -16.39 -17.66
CA ILE A 156 -11.32 -17.44 -17.04
C ILE A 156 -11.06 -17.48 -15.54
N GLN A 157 -12.12 -17.36 -14.73
CA GLN A 157 -12.03 -17.57 -13.28
C GLN A 157 -11.52 -19.00 -13.01
N SER A 158 -10.28 -19.10 -12.57
CA SER A 158 -9.53 -20.35 -12.52
C SER A 158 -9.43 -20.93 -11.11
N LEU A 159 -9.32 -20.09 -10.09
CA LEU A 159 -9.24 -20.51 -8.69
C LEU A 159 -9.66 -19.39 -7.73
N SER A 160 -9.86 -19.78 -6.47
CA SER A 160 -10.01 -18.87 -5.34
C SER A 160 -9.32 -19.42 -4.10
N PHE A 161 -8.85 -18.53 -3.23
CA PHE A 161 -8.25 -18.89 -1.94
C PHE A 161 -8.52 -17.80 -0.90
N ASP A 162 -8.34 -18.13 0.37
CA ASP A 162 -8.52 -17.19 1.47
C ASP A 162 -7.17 -16.64 1.94
N ILE A 163 -7.15 -15.36 2.27
CA ILE A 163 -6.12 -14.75 3.12
C ILE A 163 -6.77 -14.27 4.42
N GLU A 164 -5.98 -14.08 5.46
CA GLU A 164 -6.48 -13.66 6.77
C GLU A 164 -5.82 -12.39 7.27
N THR A 165 -6.55 -11.56 8.02
CA THR A 165 -6.00 -10.44 8.79
C THR A 165 -6.76 -10.29 10.11
N ASN A 166 -6.05 -9.91 11.17
CA ASN A 166 -6.64 -9.54 12.47
C ASN A 166 -7.02 -8.05 12.54
N LYS A 167 -6.86 -7.28 11.46
CA LYS A 167 -7.14 -5.83 11.46
C LYS A 167 -8.50 -5.49 10.86
N LYS A 168 -9.19 -4.50 11.42
CA LYS A 168 -10.42 -3.89 10.86
C LYS A 168 -10.08 -3.07 9.62
N MET A 169 -9.15 -2.12 9.78
CA MET A 169 -8.54 -1.37 8.69
C MET A 169 -7.15 -1.94 8.43
N VAL A 170 -6.96 -2.55 7.27
CA VAL A 170 -5.73 -3.23 6.86
C VAL A 170 -5.13 -2.50 5.66
N THR A 171 -3.80 -2.44 5.55
CA THR A 171 -3.16 -1.81 4.38
C THR A 171 -3.36 -2.68 3.13
N ALA A 172 -3.47 -2.03 1.97
CA ALA A 172 -3.44 -2.74 0.69
C ALA A 172 -2.14 -3.53 0.52
N GLN A 173 -1.02 -3.04 1.06
CA GLN A 173 0.27 -3.72 1.07
C GLN A 173 0.23 -5.07 1.81
N GLU A 174 -0.39 -5.14 3.00
CA GLU A 174 -0.50 -6.39 3.76
C GLU A 174 -1.28 -7.45 2.96
N LEU A 175 -2.41 -7.04 2.37
CA LEU A 175 -3.25 -7.93 1.57
C LEU A 175 -2.54 -8.35 0.28
N ASP A 176 -1.89 -7.41 -0.41
CA ASP A 176 -1.15 -7.68 -1.65
C ASP A 176 0.01 -8.65 -1.41
N TYR A 177 0.80 -8.44 -0.36
CA TYR A 177 1.87 -9.36 0.01
C TYR A 177 1.32 -10.77 0.24
N LYS A 178 0.23 -10.93 1.01
CA LYS A 178 -0.37 -12.25 1.30
C LYS A 178 -0.84 -12.95 0.02
N VAL A 179 -1.43 -12.19 -0.91
CA VAL A 179 -1.85 -12.69 -2.23
C VAL A 179 -0.64 -13.14 -3.05
N ARG A 180 0.37 -12.27 -3.21
CA ARG A 180 1.55 -12.55 -4.03
C ARG A 180 2.38 -13.68 -3.45
N LYS A 181 2.49 -13.78 -2.12
CA LYS A 181 3.16 -14.91 -1.46
C LYS A 181 2.45 -16.21 -1.76
N TYR A 182 1.13 -16.28 -1.58
CA TYR A 182 0.36 -17.47 -1.96
C TYR A 182 0.58 -17.87 -3.43
N LEU A 183 0.49 -16.91 -4.34
CA LEU A 183 0.66 -17.15 -5.78
C LEU A 183 2.11 -17.51 -6.16
N THR A 184 3.10 -16.99 -5.45
CA THR A 184 4.52 -17.36 -5.61
C THR A 184 4.73 -18.81 -5.19
N ASP A 185 4.29 -19.15 -3.98
CA ASP A 185 4.49 -20.47 -3.37
C ASP A 185 3.71 -21.58 -4.10
N ASN A 186 2.52 -21.28 -4.64
CA ASN A 186 1.60 -22.30 -5.17
C ASN A 186 1.37 -22.24 -6.68
N LYS A 187 1.67 -21.12 -7.34
CA LYS A 187 1.31 -20.87 -8.75
C LYS A 187 2.45 -20.36 -9.60
N GLN A 188 3.68 -20.28 -9.07
CA GLN A 188 4.85 -19.83 -9.82
C GLN A 188 4.68 -18.41 -10.40
N LEU A 189 4.02 -17.51 -9.64
CA LEU A 189 3.90 -16.10 -10.00
C LEU A 189 5.29 -15.46 -10.16
N TYR A 190 6.12 -15.65 -9.14
CA TYR A 190 7.55 -15.36 -9.20
C TYR A 190 8.32 -16.65 -8.97
N THR A 191 9.47 -16.78 -9.62
CA THR A 191 10.39 -17.89 -9.41
C THR A 191 11.81 -17.33 -9.35
N ASN A 192 12.76 -18.15 -8.91
CA ASN A 192 14.18 -17.89 -9.14
C ASN A 192 14.54 -18.17 -10.62
N GLY A 193 13.90 -17.41 -11.52
CA GLY A 193 13.85 -17.68 -12.95
C GLY A 193 12.66 -16.97 -13.62
N PRO A 194 12.12 -17.52 -14.72
CA PRO A 194 10.97 -16.92 -15.39
C PRO A 194 9.67 -17.18 -14.62
N SER A 195 8.80 -16.17 -14.58
CA SER A 195 7.38 -16.34 -14.23
C SER A 195 6.67 -17.23 -15.25
N LYS A 196 5.66 -17.97 -14.80
CA LYS A 196 4.70 -18.69 -15.66
C LYS A 196 3.78 -17.74 -16.45
N TYR A 197 3.59 -16.54 -15.93
CA TYR A 197 2.67 -15.52 -16.44
C TYR A 197 3.39 -14.39 -17.16
N GLU A 198 2.79 -13.86 -18.22
CA GLU A 198 3.33 -12.74 -18.99
C GLU A 198 2.94 -11.40 -18.37
N THR A 199 1.66 -11.20 -18.05
CA THR A 199 1.18 -10.01 -17.33
C THR A 199 0.33 -10.41 -16.13
N GLY A 200 0.15 -9.49 -15.19
CA GLY A 200 -0.75 -9.71 -14.08
C GLY A 200 -0.96 -8.47 -13.23
N TYR A 201 -2.13 -8.38 -12.60
CA TYR A 201 -2.42 -7.33 -11.63
C TYR A 201 -3.37 -7.83 -10.54
N ILE A 202 -3.31 -7.17 -9.40
CA ILE A 202 -4.27 -7.29 -8.30
C ILE A 202 -5.18 -6.06 -8.31
N LYS A 203 -6.48 -6.28 -8.14
CA LYS A 203 -7.49 -5.25 -8.02
C LYS A 203 -8.14 -5.33 -6.65
N PHE A 204 -8.19 -4.18 -5.98
CA PHE A 204 -8.91 -3.99 -4.74
C PHE A 204 -10.22 -3.28 -5.03
N ILE A 205 -11.31 -3.80 -4.48
CA ILE A 205 -12.67 -3.29 -4.68
C ILE A 205 -13.26 -2.96 -3.30
N PRO A 206 -13.02 -1.75 -2.77
CA PRO A 206 -13.58 -1.32 -1.49
C PRO A 206 -15.09 -1.02 -1.63
N LYS A 207 -15.86 -1.18 -0.54
CA LYS A 207 -17.32 -0.96 -0.60
C LYS A 207 -17.74 0.50 -0.87
N ASN A 208 -17.02 1.45 -0.29
CA ASN A 208 -17.38 2.88 -0.29
C ASN A 208 -16.30 3.77 -0.92
N LYS A 209 -15.35 3.17 -1.64
CA LYS A 209 -14.30 3.87 -2.36
C LYS A 209 -14.17 3.25 -3.73
N GLU A 210 -13.48 3.96 -4.60
CA GLU A 210 -13.21 3.46 -5.92
C GLU A 210 -12.22 2.30 -5.92
N SER A 211 -12.34 1.46 -6.94
CA SER A 211 -11.40 0.37 -7.15
C SER A 211 -10.06 0.92 -7.63
N PHE A 212 -9.00 0.23 -7.25
CA PHE A 212 -7.64 0.51 -7.69
C PHE A 212 -6.88 -0.80 -7.87
N TRP A 213 -5.76 -0.75 -8.59
CA TRP A 213 -4.98 -1.93 -8.90
C TRP A 213 -3.47 -1.69 -8.87
N PHE A 214 -2.73 -2.77 -8.63
CA PHE A 214 -1.27 -2.79 -8.71
C PHE A 214 -0.82 -3.82 -9.74
N ASP A 215 0.12 -3.41 -10.60
CA ASP A 215 0.81 -4.32 -11.51
C ASP A 215 1.66 -5.32 -10.70
N PHE A 216 1.68 -6.58 -11.15
CA PHE A 216 2.53 -7.61 -10.60
C PHE A 216 3.95 -7.60 -11.17
N PHE A 217 4.16 -7.01 -12.34
CA PHE A 217 5.47 -6.95 -12.97
C PHE A 217 5.98 -5.51 -13.01
N PRO A 218 7.29 -5.30 -12.83
CA PRO A 218 7.92 -3.99 -12.89
C PRO A 218 8.23 -3.62 -14.34
N GLU A 219 8.68 -2.38 -14.53
CA GLU A 219 9.40 -1.99 -15.74
C GLU A 219 10.60 -2.92 -16.02
N PRO A 220 11.06 -3.06 -17.28
CA PRO A 220 12.19 -3.92 -17.67
C PRO A 220 13.45 -3.78 -16.82
N GLU A 221 13.73 -2.54 -16.40
CA GLU A 221 14.78 -2.18 -15.46
C GLU A 221 14.16 -1.53 -14.23
N PHE A 222 14.42 -2.11 -13.04
CA PHE A 222 13.84 -1.64 -11.80
C PHE A 222 14.79 -1.86 -10.61
N THR A 223 14.52 -1.15 -9.52
CA THR A 223 15.06 -1.45 -8.19
C THR A 223 13.92 -1.86 -7.28
N GLN A 224 14.21 -2.68 -6.25
CA GLN A 224 13.19 -3.08 -5.27
C GLN A 224 12.54 -1.85 -4.60
N SER A 225 13.35 -0.84 -4.26
CA SER A 225 12.87 0.45 -3.75
C SER A 225 11.85 1.09 -4.71
N LYS A 226 12.20 1.32 -5.99
CA LYS A 226 11.27 1.92 -6.98
C LYS A 226 9.98 1.11 -7.11
N TYR A 227 10.08 -0.21 -7.10
CA TYR A 227 8.93 -1.09 -7.23
C TYR A 227 7.99 -1.04 -6.03
N LEU A 228 8.55 -1.01 -4.81
CA LEU A 228 7.78 -0.97 -3.57
C LEU A 228 7.19 0.42 -3.25
N MET A 229 7.63 1.48 -3.95
CA MET A 229 7.07 2.84 -3.80
C MET A 229 5.56 2.92 -4.06
N ILE A 230 4.95 1.94 -4.74
CA ILE A 230 3.50 1.85 -4.91
C ILE A 230 2.74 1.86 -3.57
N TYR A 231 3.38 1.45 -2.47
CA TYR A 231 2.77 1.39 -1.14
C TYR A 231 2.91 2.66 -0.30
N LYS A 232 3.63 3.69 -0.79
CA LYS A 232 3.91 4.92 -0.02
C LYS A 232 2.65 5.68 0.40
N ASP A 233 1.57 5.51 -0.36
CA ASP A 233 0.27 6.14 -0.11
C ASP A 233 -0.46 5.52 1.10
N ASN A 234 0.06 4.42 1.65
CA ASN A 234 -0.47 3.74 2.83
C ASN A 234 -1.99 3.48 2.75
N GLU A 235 -2.47 3.12 1.56
CA GLU A 235 -3.90 2.92 1.32
C GLU A 235 -4.43 1.82 2.25
N THR A 236 -5.56 2.11 2.90
CA THR A 236 -6.21 1.21 3.85
C THR A 236 -7.61 0.81 3.41
N LEU A 237 -7.93 -0.44 3.69
CA LEU A 237 -9.13 -1.14 3.29
C LEU A 237 -9.82 -1.69 4.52
N ASP A 238 -11.16 -1.61 4.54
CA ASP A 238 -11.97 -2.33 5.52
C ASP A 238 -11.95 -3.82 5.18
N SER A 239 -11.39 -4.65 6.07
CA SER A 239 -11.24 -6.09 5.88
C SER A 239 -12.58 -6.83 5.82
N ASN A 240 -13.67 -6.23 6.32
CA ASN A 240 -14.98 -6.86 6.28
C ASN A 240 -15.71 -6.72 4.96
N THR A 241 -15.38 -5.68 4.19
CA THR A 241 -16.22 -5.25 3.06
C THR A 241 -15.46 -5.15 1.74
N SER A 242 -14.13 -5.06 1.78
CA SER A 242 -13.31 -5.03 0.57
C SER A 242 -13.22 -6.40 -0.12
N GLN A 243 -13.24 -6.41 -1.44
CA GLN A 243 -13.01 -7.60 -2.26
C GLN A 243 -11.66 -7.51 -2.98
N ILE A 244 -11.10 -8.68 -3.31
CA ILE A 244 -9.83 -8.79 -4.01
C ILE A 244 -10.00 -9.71 -5.22
N GLU A 245 -9.58 -9.21 -6.36
CA GLU A 245 -9.52 -9.95 -7.61
C GLU A 245 -8.11 -9.89 -8.19
N VAL A 246 -7.66 -10.98 -8.79
CA VAL A 246 -6.37 -11.08 -9.44
C VAL A 246 -6.59 -11.54 -10.88
N TYR A 247 -5.87 -10.93 -11.79
CA TYR A 247 -5.95 -11.21 -13.21
C TYR A 247 -4.55 -11.53 -13.70
N LEU A 248 -4.37 -12.69 -14.32
CA LEU A 248 -3.09 -13.16 -14.86
C LEU A 248 -3.27 -13.54 -16.32
N THR A 249 -2.23 -13.34 -17.12
CA THR A 249 -2.16 -13.86 -18.49
C THR A 249 -0.97 -14.81 -18.59
N THR A 250 -1.13 -15.95 -19.26
CA THR A 250 0.02 -16.84 -19.52
C THR A 250 0.92 -16.28 -20.62
N LYS A 251 2.13 -16.82 -20.71
CA LYS A 251 3.04 -16.58 -21.84
C LYS A 251 2.55 -17.22 -23.14
#